data_AF-A0A8H3XJ93-F1
#
_entry.id   AF-A0A8H3XJ93-F1
#
_cell.length_a   1.000
_cell.length_b   1.000
_cell.length_c   1.000
_cell.angle_alpha   90.00
_cell.angle_beta   90.00
_cell.angle_gamma   90.00
#
_symmetry.space_group_name_H-M   'P 1'
#
loop_
_entity.id
_entity.type
_entity.pdbx_description
1 polymer ?
#
loop_
_entity_poly.entity_id
_entity_poly.type
_entity_poly.pdbx_seq_one_letter_code
_entity_poly.pdbx_strand_id
1 'polypeptide(L)'
;MPRQSQPDPKGKKTLRLENALQEKETGNNFFKKGDYKKAIEHYGKAIDLDPKEAVYVINRAMAYLKLKKWVEAENDCTNGLLLHPDNTKALWRRGIARRELGKLQDAKKDLEDALQLEPNDTAIKNEYGKVLDAIMASSPDRTSNEIPRSVDGSVVNNVNRRRLSIEEVDLDENEHIIESAKKVLFTDKNNTSQQQIANENGKIKVIKINTPRNIHEFERDWNRYQDNDENLYQLIKAIPPASYPTLLSDFFEPDYLSKIVFIMKKYFLLYDSVNDIYKILYYLSRVGRFNLVLMLLEKDDKKVLEDLLSTLYKSFDELQIDNIGINQQTKATRQDVIELAKAYGVQIQ
;
A
#
# COMPACT_ATOMS: atom_id res chain seq x y z
N MET A 1 10.92 -23.29 -51.28
CA MET A 1 11.05 -22.19 -50.30
C MET A 1 11.79 -22.70 -49.08
N PRO A 2 12.88 -22.06 -48.62
CA PRO A 2 13.57 -22.50 -47.41
C PRO A 2 12.68 -22.20 -46.20
N ARG A 3 12.45 -23.21 -45.34
CA ARG A 3 11.78 -23.02 -44.05
C ARG A 3 12.60 -22.02 -43.24
N GLN A 4 12.01 -20.88 -42.91
CA GLN A 4 12.54 -19.99 -41.88
C GLN A 4 12.64 -20.80 -40.58
N SER A 5 13.87 -21.02 -40.12
CA SER A 5 14.17 -21.63 -38.84
C SER A 5 13.59 -20.75 -37.73
N GLN A 6 12.50 -21.19 -37.11
CA GLN A 6 11.98 -20.53 -35.92
C GLN A 6 13.06 -20.54 -34.83
N PRO A 7 13.29 -19.43 -34.11
CA PRO A 7 14.35 -19.38 -33.11
C PRO A 7 13.97 -20.27 -31.91
N ASP A 8 14.92 -21.11 -31.51
CA ASP A 8 14.86 -22.05 -30.39
C ASP A 8 14.32 -21.35 -29.11
N PRO A 9 13.30 -21.90 -28.42
CA PRO A 9 12.73 -21.35 -27.19
C PRO A 9 13.78 -21.07 -26.09
N LYS A 10 14.87 -21.85 -26.08
CA LYS A 10 15.98 -21.66 -25.13
C LYS A 10 16.79 -20.41 -25.45
N GLY A 11 17.08 -20.15 -26.73
CA GLY A 11 17.83 -18.96 -27.17
C GLY A 11 17.10 -17.64 -26.90
N LYS A 12 15.77 -17.62 -27.08
CA LYS A 12 14.94 -16.44 -26.77
C LYS A 12 14.90 -16.13 -25.27
N LYS A 13 14.86 -17.16 -24.42
CA LYS A 13 14.89 -16.99 -22.95
C LYS A 13 16.25 -16.46 -22.48
N THR A 14 17.35 -16.98 -23.03
CA THR A 14 18.70 -16.49 -22.72
C THR A 14 18.87 -15.03 -23.12
N LEU A 15 18.45 -14.66 -24.34
CA LEU A 15 18.54 -13.27 -24.82
C LEU A 15 17.71 -12.30 -23.95
N ARG A 16 16.53 -12.71 -23.49
CA ARG A 16 15.69 -11.89 -22.60
C ARG A 16 16.39 -11.60 -21.27
N LEU A 17 17.05 -12.59 -20.68
CA LEU A 17 17.80 -12.44 -19.43
C LEU A 17 19.05 -11.58 -19.61
N GLU A 18 19.77 -11.74 -20.73
CA GLU A 18 20.91 -10.87 -21.08
C GLU A 18 20.47 -9.41 -21.24
N ASN A 19 19.35 -9.16 -21.91
CA ASN A 19 18.79 -7.81 -22.02
C ASN A 19 18.40 -7.23 -20.66
N ALA A 20 17.82 -8.04 -19.75
CA ALA A 20 17.50 -7.60 -18.39
C ALA A 20 18.75 -7.15 -17.62
N LEU A 21 19.86 -7.91 -17.75
CA LEU A 21 21.14 -7.57 -17.15
C LEU A 21 21.73 -6.28 -17.76
N GLN A 22 21.61 -6.09 -19.07
CA GLN A 22 22.07 -4.86 -19.73
C GLN A 22 21.28 -3.64 -19.27
N GLU A 23 19.95 -3.76 -19.14
CA GLU A 23 19.08 -2.71 -18.59
C GLU A 23 19.45 -2.39 -17.14
N LYS A 24 19.71 -3.42 -16.31
CA LYS A 24 20.22 -3.22 -14.94
C LYS A 24 21.54 -2.45 -14.92
N GLU A 25 22.52 -2.82 -15.75
CA GLU A 25 23.82 -2.11 -15.78
C GLU A 25 23.68 -0.67 -16.30
N THR A 26 22.79 -0.45 -17.27
CA THR A 26 22.47 0.90 -17.73
C THR A 26 21.83 1.73 -16.62
N GLY A 27 20.90 1.14 -15.86
CA GLY A 27 20.33 1.73 -14.66
C GLY A 27 21.39 2.08 -13.61
N ASN A 28 22.34 1.18 -13.35
CA ASN A 28 23.46 1.42 -12.44
C ASN A 28 24.33 2.60 -12.89
N ASN A 29 24.58 2.72 -14.19
CA ASN A 29 25.36 3.82 -14.75
C ASN A 29 24.66 5.18 -14.57
N PHE A 30 23.34 5.25 -14.82
CA PHE A 30 22.56 6.46 -14.55
C PHE A 30 22.50 6.77 -13.05
N PHE A 31 22.35 5.76 -12.20
CA PHE A 31 22.37 5.93 -10.75
C PHE A 31 23.69 6.55 -10.27
N LYS A 32 24.84 6.05 -10.76
CA LYS A 32 26.17 6.60 -10.45
C LYS A 32 26.33 8.06 -10.92
N LYS A 33 25.69 8.42 -12.05
CA LYS A 33 25.67 9.80 -12.57
C LYS A 33 24.69 10.72 -11.82
N GLY A 34 23.90 10.20 -10.89
CA GLY A 34 22.88 10.95 -10.15
C GLY A 34 21.56 11.14 -10.91
N ASP A 35 21.42 10.57 -12.13
CA ASP A 35 20.16 10.60 -12.88
C ASP A 35 19.25 9.46 -12.42
N TYR A 36 18.66 9.64 -11.24
CA TYR A 36 17.84 8.62 -10.60
C TYR A 36 16.54 8.35 -11.38
N LYS A 37 16.02 9.32 -12.15
CA LYS A 37 14.81 9.12 -12.96
C LYS A 37 15.06 8.14 -14.10
N LYS A 38 16.18 8.30 -14.83
CA LYS A 38 16.57 7.33 -15.86
C LYS A 38 16.96 5.99 -15.26
N ALA A 39 17.63 5.99 -14.10
CA ALA A 39 17.92 4.74 -13.39
C ALA A 39 16.63 3.94 -13.12
N ILE A 40 15.57 4.60 -12.64
CA ILE A 40 14.26 3.99 -12.40
C ILE A 40 13.66 3.40 -13.67
N GLU A 41 13.74 4.12 -14.79
CA GLU A 41 13.22 3.64 -16.09
C GLU A 41 13.93 2.35 -16.52
N HIS A 42 15.26 2.33 -16.47
CA HIS A 42 16.05 1.17 -16.86
C HIS A 42 15.87 -0.02 -15.90
N TYR A 43 15.78 0.22 -14.59
CA TYR A 43 15.41 -0.86 -13.66
C TYR A 43 13.98 -1.36 -13.92
N GLY A 44 13.04 -0.50 -14.32
CA GLY A 44 11.70 -0.90 -14.76
C GLY A 44 11.74 -1.85 -15.95
N LYS A 45 12.51 -1.51 -16.99
CA LYS A 45 12.72 -2.39 -18.15
C LYS A 45 13.34 -3.73 -17.77
N ALA A 46 14.31 -3.74 -16.85
CA ALA A 46 14.91 -4.97 -16.34
C ALA A 46 13.87 -5.86 -15.62
N ILE A 47 12.95 -5.27 -14.85
CA ILE A 47 11.85 -5.99 -14.18
C ILE A 47 10.86 -6.58 -15.19
N ASP A 48 10.50 -5.83 -16.24
CA ASP A 48 9.60 -6.33 -17.29
C ASP A 48 10.24 -7.52 -18.06
N LEU A 49 11.56 -7.47 -18.24
CA LEU A 49 12.33 -8.52 -18.88
C LEU A 49 12.56 -9.73 -17.96
N ASP A 50 12.74 -9.55 -16.66
CA ASP A 50 12.87 -10.66 -15.72
C ASP A 50 12.28 -10.31 -14.34
N PRO A 51 10.98 -10.62 -14.13
CA PRO A 51 10.25 -10.22 -12.92
C PRO A 51 10.59 -11.05 -11.69
N LYS A 52 11.39 -12.12 -11.82
CA LYS A 52 11.73 -13.02 -10.72
C LYS A 52 13.01 -12.62 -9.98
N GLU A 53 13.76 -11.67 -10.53
CA GLU A 53 15.02 -11.20 -9.96
C GLU A 53 14.79 -10.00 -9.05
N ALA A 54 15.06 -10.18 -7.75
CA ALA A 54 14.81 -9.16 -6.74
C ALA A 54 15.77 -7.97 -6.86
N VAL A 55 16.98 -8.18 -7.41
CA VAL A 55 18.01 -7.15 -7.50
C VAL A 55 17.51 -5.91 -8.25
N TYR A 56 16.66 -6.07 -9.27
CA TYR A 56 16.16 -4.94 -10.06
C TYR A 56 15.21 -4.05 -9.26
N VAL A 57 14.21 -4.64 -8.58
CA VAL A 57 13.28 -3.89 -7.71
C VAL A 57 14.02 -3.27 -6.53
N ILE A 58 14.98 -3.99 -5.93
CA ILE A 58 15.76 -3.48 -4.80
C ILE A 58 16.61 -2.27 -5.24
N ASN A 59 17.24 -2.31 -6.42
CA ASN A 59 18.01 -1.18 -6.95
C ASN A 59 17.12 0.01 -7.33
N ARG A 60 15.92 -0.25 -7.87
CA ARG A 60 14.92 0.80 -8.13
C ARG A 60 14.44 1.48 -6.85
N ALA A 61 14.25 0.71 -5.77
CA ALA A 61 13.93 1.27 -4.45
C ALA A 61 14.98 2.28 -3.97
N MET A 62 16.27 2.00 -4.19
CA MET A 62 17.34 2.93 -3.83
C MET A 62 17.28 4.22 -4.64
N ALA A 63 16.95 4.15 -5.93
CA ALA A 63 16.74 5.33 -6.75
C ALA A 63 15.52 6.15 -6.28
N TYR A 64 14.45 5.48 -5.84
CA TYR A 64 13.31 6.14 -5.20
C TYR A 64 13.67 6.83 -3.88
N LEU A 65 14.47 6.19 -3.01
CA LEU A 65 14.99 6.83 -1.79
C LEU A 65 15.76 8.12 -2.10
N LYS A 66 16.61 8.11 -3.13
CA LYS A 66 17.36 9.29 -3.55
C LYS A 66 16.46 10.42 -4.06
N LEU A 67 15.28 10.09 -4.58
CA LEU A 67 14.25 11.05 -5.00
C LEU A 67 13.22 11.38 -3.91
N LYS A 68 13.40 10.89 -2.68
CA LYS A 68 12.44 11.05 -1.56
C LYS A 68 11.05 10.48 -1.86
N LYS A 69 10.99 9.46 -2.70
CA LYS A 69 9.78 8.72 -3.07
C LYS A 69 9.60 7.53 -2.14
N TRP A 70 9.22 7.82 -0.90
CA TRP A 70 9.27 6.86 0.21
C TRP A 70 8.28 5.71 0.03
N VAL A 71 7.06 5.98 -0.45
CA VAL A 71 6.03 4.96 -0.67
C VAL A 71 6.48 3.99 -1.77
N GLU A 72 6.99 4.50 -2.89
CA GLU A 72 7.47 3.65 -3.98
C GLU A 72 8.71 2.83 -3.55
N ALA A 73 9.60 3.40 -2.74
CA ALA A 73 10.74 2.68 -2.18
C ALA A 73 10.30 1.55 -1.23
N GLU A 74 9.33 1.81 -0.34
CA GLU A 74 8.79 0.78 0.57
C GLU A 74 8.15 -0.38 -0.22
N ASN A 75 7.39 -0.07 -1.27
CA ASN A 75 6.74 -1.07 -2.13
C ASN A 75 7.77 -1.92 -2.86
N ASP A 76 8.76 -1.30 -3.52
CA ASP A 76 9.80 -2.02 -4.24
C ASP A 76 10.66 -2.90 -3.32
N CYS A 77 11.00 -2.43 -2.12
CA CYS A 77 11.70 -3.25 -1.13
C CYS A 77 10.82 -4.41 -0.63
N THR A 78 9.52 -4.18 -0.43
CA THR A 78 8.60 -5.25 -0.02
C THR A 78 8.50 -6.33 -1.09
N ASN A 79 8.38 -5.94 -2.36
CA ASN A 79 8.40 -6.88 -3.48
C ASN A 79 9.74 -7.63 -3.58
N GLY A 80 10.86 -6.94 -3.37
CA GLY A 80 12.19 -7.56 -3.32
C GLY A 80 12.31 -8.60 -2.20
N LEU A 81 11.73 -8.32 -1.03
CA LEU A 81 11.71 -9.23 0.12
C LEU A 81 10.74 -10.40 -0.04
N LEU A 82 9.71 -10.29 -0.89
CA LEU A 82 8.88 -11.45 -1.26
C LEU A 82 9.67 -12.46 -2.11
N LEU A 83 10.61 -11.98 -2.93
CA LEU A 83 11.48 -12.83 -3.76
C LEU A 83 12.68 -13.36 -2.96
N HIS A 84 13.31 -12.49 -2.16
CA HIS A 84 14.45 -12.81 -1.31
C HIS A 84 14.25 -12.24 0.11
N PRO A 85 13.63 -13.01 1.02
CA PRO A 85 13.29 -12.56 2.37
C PRO A 85 14.47 -12.08 3.21
N ASP A 86 15.64 -12.69 3.02
CA ASP A 86 16.85 -12.40 3.81
C ASP A 86 17.77 -11.37 3.13
N ASN A 87 17.22 -10.51 2.27
CA ASN A 87 18.03 -9.49 1.60
C ASN A 87 18.27 -8.29 2.52
N THR A 88 19.45 -8.23 3.14
CA THR A 88 19.86 -7.16 4.06
C THR A 88 19.67 -5.76 3.47
N LYS A 89 20.02 -5.56 2.18
CA LYS A 89 19.89 -4.26 1.51
C LYS A 89 18.44 -3.84 1.35
N ALA A 90 17.54 -4.78 1.08
CA ALA A 90 16.12 -4.50 0.96
C ALA A 90 15.49 -4.14 2.31
N LEU A 91 15.84 -4.87 3.38
CA LEU A 91 15.43 -4.55 4.75
C LEU A 91 15.91 -3.16 5.16
N TRP A 92 17.20 -2.87 4.99
CA TRP A 92 17.78 -1.56 5.30
C TRP A 92 17.12 -0.42 4.53
N ARG A 93 16.93 -0.56 3.21
CA ARG A 93 16.27 0.44 2.37
C ARG A 93 14.80 0.65 2.75
N ARG A 94 14.07 -0.42 3.10
CA ARG A 94 12.68 -0.33 3.58
C ARG A 94 12.59 0.34 4.93
N GLY A 95 13.54 0.06 5.84
CA GLY A 95 13.67 0.74 7.12
C GLY A 95 13.84 2.25 6.96
N ILE A 96 14.69 2.69 6.03
CA ILE A 96 14.84 4.13 5.70
C ILE A 96 13.51 4.71 5.21
N ALA A 97 12.86 4.06 4.23
CA ALA A 97 11.59 4.53 3.69
C ALA A 97 10.50 4.66 4.77
N ARG A 98 10.37 3.64 5.62
CA ARG A 98 9.39 3.59 6.71
C ARG A 98 9.65 4.62 7.80
N ARG A 99 10.92 4.90 8.12
CA ARG A 99 11.29 5.99 9.04
C ARG A 99 10.79 7.34 8.51
N GLU A 100 11.03 7.63 7.23
CA GLU A 100 10.58 8.87 6.58
C GLU A 100 9.04 8.95 6.44
N LEU A 101 8.36 7.80 6.39
CA LEU A 101 6.89 7.70 6.39
C LEU A 101 6.27 7.75 7.80
N GLY A 102 7.07 7.85 8.86
CA GLY A 102 6.59 7.82 10.26
C GLY A 102 6.18 6.44 10.77
N LYS A 103 6.41 5.37 10.00
CA LYS A 103 6.17 3.98 10.37
C LYS A 103 7.33 3.46 11.23
N LEU A 104 7.57 4.10 12.38
CA LEU A 104 8.80 3.92 13.15
C LEU A 104 8.98 2.51 13.71
N GLN A 105 7.90 1.85 14.16
CA GLN A 105 7.98 0.48 14.68
C GLN A 105 8.30 -0.54 13.57
N ASP A 106 7.70 -0.37 12.39
CA ASP A 106 8.00 -1.22 11.23
C ASP A 106 9.43 -1.00 10.73
N ALA A 107 9.90 0.25 10.75
CA ALA A 107 11.29 0.58 10.40
C ALA A 107 12.28 -0.05 11.40
N LYS A 108 11.95 0.00 12.69
CA LYS A 108 12.75 -0.61 13.76
C LYS A 108 12.91 -2.11 13.50
N LYS A 109 11.80 -2.80 13.25
CA LYS A 109 11.80 -4.25 12.98
C LYS A 109 12.66 -4.61 11.76
N ASP A 110 12.48 -3.91 10.64
CA ASP A 110 13.27 -4.18 9.43
C ASP A 110 14.78 -4.02 9.69
N LEU A 111 15.18 -3.03 10.49
CA LEU A 111 16.58 -2.79 10.82
C LEU A 111 17.12 -3.78 11.86
N GLU A 112 16.30 -4.27 12.80
CA GLU A 112 16.65 -5.37 13.69
C GLU A 112 16.92 -6.66 12.89
N ASP A 113 16.01 -7.00 11.97
CA ASP A 113 16.17 -8.17 11.09
C ASP A 113 17.45 -8.02 10.23
N ALA A 114 17.71 -6.82 9.71
CA ALA A 114 18.93 -6.55 8.94
C ALA A 114 20.21 -6.64 9.80
N LEU A 115 20.17 -6.23 11.07
CA LEU A 115 21.29 -6.37 12.02
C LEU A 115 21.50 -7.81 12.47
N GLN A 116 20.46 -8.66 12.47
CA GLN A 116 20.63 -10.09 12.72
C GLN A 116 21.43 -10.75 11.59
N LEU A 117 21.17 -10.34 10.34
CA LEU A 117 21.88 -10.85 9.16
C LEU A 117 23.30 -10.28 9.04
N GLU A 118 23.47 -8.96 9.27
CA GLU A 118 24.76 -8.28 9.18
C GLU A 118 25.04 -7.42 10.44
N PRO A 119 25.46 -8.06 11.56
CA PRO A 119 25.62 -7.37 12.86
C PRO A 119 26.69 -6.29 12.91
N ASN A 120 27.57 -6.24 11.91
CA ASN A 120 28.70 -5.31 11.87
C ASN A 120 28.52 -4.18 10.84
N ASP A 121 27.39 -4.12 10.14
CA ASP A 121 27.13 -3.05 9.18
C ASP A 121 26.87 -1.71 9.91
N THR A 122 27.77 -0.76 9.69
CA THR A 122 27.70 0.56 10.33
C THR A 122 26.55 1.42 9.80
N ALA A 123 26.17 1.27 8.53
CA ALA A 123 25.07 2.02 7.94
C ALA A 123 23.72 1.57 8.52
N ILE A 124 23.55 0.27 8.76
CA ILE A 124 22.35 -0.27 9.41
C ILE A 124 22.28 0.19 10.86
N LYS A 125 23.38 0.10 11.62
CA LYS A 125 23.45 0.60 13.01
C LYS A 125 23.10 2.08 13.12
N ASN A 126 23.64 2.89 12.21
CA ASN A 126 23.37 4.32 12.18
C ASN A 126 21.89 4.62 11.88
N GLU A 127 21.28 3.95 10.90
CA GLU A 127 19.84 4.12 10.64
C GLU A 127 18.98 3.60 11.79
N TYR A 128 19.39 2.50 12.44
CA TYR A 128 18.70 1.96 13.61
C TYR A 128 18.70 2.96 14.78
N GLY A 129 19.84 3.58 15.07
CA GLY A 129 19.95 4.65 16.05
C GLY A 129 18.99 5.82 15.76
N LYS A 130 18.95 6.28 14.50
CA LYS A 130 17.99 7.34 14.08
C LYS A 130 16.54 6.95 14.31
N VAL A 131 16.18 5.69 14.08
CA VAL A 131 14.81 5.20 14.35
C VAL A 131 14.52 5.21 15.85
N LEU A 132 15.46 4.75 16.68
CA LEU A 132 15.29 4.76 18.14
C LEU A 132 15.12 6.17 18.69
N ASP A 133 15.96 7.11 18.25
CA ASP A 133 15.87 8.52 18.63
C ASP A 133 14.50 9.11 18.24
N ALA A 134 14.02 8.80 17.03
CA ALA A 134 12.70 9.23 16.57
C ALA A 134 11.56 8.64 17.40
N ILE A 135 11.66 7.37 17.81
CA ILE A 135 10.66 6.72 18.68
C ILE A 135 10.65 7.38 20.07
N MET A 136 11.83 7.65 20.64
CA MET A 136 11.96 8.31 21.93
C MET A 136 11.37 9.73 21.88
N ALA A 137 11.69 10.49 20.83
CA ALA A 137 11.15 11.84 20.64
C ALA A 137 9.62 11.87 20.44
N SER A 138 9.04 10.80 19.89
CA SER A 138 7.58 10.69 19.67
C SER A 138 6.79 10.23 20.91
N SER A 139 7.46 9.80 21.98
CA SER A 139 6.81 9.36 23.22
C SER A 139 6.73 10.55 24.21
N PRO A 140 5.53 11.01 24.63
CA PRO A 140 5.40 12.21 25.47
C PRO A 140 5.86 12.03 26.92
N ASP A 141 6.42 10.88 27.29
CA ASP A 141 6.70 10.56 28.68
C ASP A 141 8.10 9.94 28.82
N ARG A 142 9.04 10.79 29.25
CA ARG A 142 10.02 10.47 30.29
C ARG A 142 10.83 11.71 30.63
N THR A 143 10.42 12.34 31.72
CA THR A 143 11.35 12.95 32.67
C THR A 143 12.53 12.01 32.91
N SER A 144 13.73 12.59 32.80
CA SER A 144 14.98 12.14 33.38
C SER A 144 14.82 11.18 34.56
N ASN A 145 15.21 9.93 34.37
CA ASN A 145 15.73 9.09 35.45
C ASN A 145 17.10 8.58 34.98
N GLU A 146 18.04 9.52 34.84
CA GLU A 146 19.44 9.18 35.12
C GLU A 146 19.57 9.07 36.64
N ILE A 147 20.10 7.94 37.07
CA ILE A 147 20.43 7.62 38.47
C ILE A 147 21.67 8.43 38.87
N PRO A 148 21.66 9.09 40.04
CA PRO A 148 22.89 9.24 40.80
C PRO A 148 22.84 8.42 42.10
N ARG A 149 23.95 7.73 42.33
CA ARG A 149 24.28 7.00 43.56
C ARG A 149 24.14 7.87 44.81
N SER A 150 23.57 7.27 45.85
CA SER A 150 23.82 7.39 47.31
C SER A 150 24.09 8.78 47.92
N VAL A 151 23.35 9.15 48.97
CA VAL A 151 23.77 9.20 50.40
C VAL A 151 22.68 9.95 51.21
N ASP A 152 22.15 9.27 52.24
CA ASP A 152 21.65 9.75 53.55
C ASP A 152 20.61 10.89 53.71
N GLY A 153 19.79 10.76 54.76
CA GLY A 153 19.27 11.89 55.53
C GLY A 153 18.01 12.61 55.03
N SER A 154 16.88 12.22 55.64
CA SER A 154 15.67 13.03 55.92
C SER A 154 15.75 14.54 55.71
N VAL A 155 14.77 15.14 54.99
CA VAL A 155 14.00 16.34 55.38
C VAL A 155 12.76 16.48 54.47
N VAL A 156 11.60 16.65 55.12
CA VAL A 156 10.30 17.06 54.57
C VAL A 156 10.38 18.50 54.06
N ASN A 157 9.84 18.82 52.87
CA ASN A 157 9.31 20.17 52.60
C ASN A 157 8.38 20.28 51.37
N ASN A 158 7.14 20.69 51.66
CA ASN A 158 6.21 21.56 50.91
C ASN A 158 6.06 21.42 49.39
N VAL A 159 4.97 20.75 48.97
CA VAL A 159 4.33 21.02 47.67
C VAL A 159 3.36 22.19 47.84
N ASN A 160 3.79 23.36 47.36
CA ASN A 160 2.96 24.54 47.19
C ASN A 160 2.13 24.39 45.91
N ARG A 161 0.83 24.08 46.02
CA ARG A 161 -0.08 24.06 44.87
C ARG A 161 -0.40 25.51 44.47
N ARG A 162 0.23 26.02 43.41
CA ARG A 162 -0.22 27.25 42.75
C ARG A 162 -1.31 26.92 41.75
N ARG A 163 -2.53 27.33 42.09
CA ARG A 163 -3.72 27.37 41.23
C ARG A 163 -3.51 28.53 40.24
N LEU A 164 -3.53 28.27 38.94
CA LEU A 164 -3.58 29.33 37.93
C LEU A 164 -5.04 29.53 37.49
N SER A 165 -5.47 30.78 37.68
CA SER A 165 -6.76 31.37 37.34
C SER A 165 -6.88 31.55 35.83
N ILE A 166 -8.04 31.19 35.29
CA ILE A 166 -8.46 31.47 33.92
C ILE A 166 -9.06 32.89 33.94
N GLU A 167 -8.50 33.80 33.15
CA GLU A 167 -9.16 35.05 32.77
C GLU A 167 -9.80 34.87 31.39
N GLU A 168 -11.11 35.03 31.35
CA GLU A 168 -11.90 35.16 30.12
C GLU A 168 -11.64 36.53 29.50
N VAL A 169 -11.48 36.58 28.17
CA VAL A 169 -11.51 37.83 27.41
C VAL A 169 -12.50 37.64 26.26
N ASP A 170 -13.72 38.14 26.48
CA ASP A 170 -14.68 38.42 25.42
C ASP A 170 -14.30 39.73 24.73
N LEU A 171 -14.27 39.73 23.40
CA LEU A 171 -14.48 40.93 22.59
C LEU A 171 -15.11 40.53 21.25
N ASP A 172 -16.42 40.75 21.14
CA ASP A 172 -17.14 40.80 19.87
C ASP A 172 -17.06 42.21 19.22
N GLU A 173 -17.30 42.21 17.91
CA GLU A 173 -17.66 43.32 17.00
C GLU A 173 -16.55 44.26 16.48
N ASN A 174 -16.15 44.06 15.21
CA ASN A 174 -16.55 44.99 14.14
C ASN A 174 -16.27 44.45 12.73
N GLU A 175 -17.24 44.75 11.87
CA GLU A 175 -17.50 44.30 10.51
C GLU A 175 -16.86 45.24 9.46
N HIS A 176 -16.80 44.77 8.20
CA HIS A 176 -16.49 45.47 6.94
C HIS A 176 -15.02 45.82 6.58
N ILE A 177 -14.47 45.07 5.62
CA ILE A 177 -14.41 45.50 4.20
C ILE A 177 -14.74 44.29 3.31
N ILE A 178 -15.77 44.46 2.47
CA ILE A 178 -16.29 43.53 1.46
C ILE A 178 -15.55 43.75 0.14
N GLU A 179 -15.76 42.82 -0.80
CA GLU A 179 -16.02 43.17 -2.21
C GLU A 179 -14.85 42.99 -3.18
N SER A 180 -14.49 41.74 -3.47
CA SER A 180 -14.03 41.34 -4.80
C SER A 180 -14.18 39.84 -4.98
N ALA A 181 -14.91 39.44 -6.02
CA ALA A 181 -14.94 38.08 -6.60
C ALA A 181 -16.02 37.07 -6.19
N LYS A 182 -17.26 37.50 -5.86
CA LYS A 182 -18.45 36.64 -6.06
C LYS A 182 -19.73 37.42 -6.42
N LYS A 183 -19.88 37.84 -7.68
CA LYS A 183 -21.17 37.85 -8.40
C LYS A 183 -21.01 38.25 -9.88
N VAL A 184 -20.84 37.25 -10.75
CA VAL A 184 -21.41 37.22 -12.11
C VAL A 184 -21.67 35.72 -12.35
N LEU A 185 -22.85 35.24 -11.96
CA LEU A 185 -24.02 34.98 -12.82
C LEU A 185 -23.89 33.66 -13.60
N PHE A 186 -24.74 32.71 -13.21
CA PHE A 186 -25.27 31.71 -14.13
C PHE A 186 -25.95 32.45 -15.30
N THR A 187 -25.51 32.18 -16.54
CA THR A 187 -26.36 31.75 -17.66
C THR A 187 -25.54 31.52 -18.92
N ASP A 188 -25.77 30.34 -19.51
CA ASP A 188 -25.80 30.00 -20.94
C ASP A 188 -24.53 29.79 -21.81
N LYS A 189 -24.43 28.52 -22.23
CA LYS A 189 -24.20 27.96 -23.58
C LYS A 189 -22.83 28.14 -24.26
N ASN A 190 -22.29 26.96 -24.58
CA ASN A 190 -21.47 26.62 -25.75
C ASN A 190 -20.15 27.38 -25.90
N ASN A 191 -19.05 26.74 -25.49
CA ASN A 191 -18.06 26.36 -26.50
C ASN A 191 -17.12 25.24 -26.04
N THR A 192 -17.12 24.21 -26.88
CA THR A 192 -16.13 23.18 -27.09
C THR A 192 -14.70 23.73 -27.07
N SER A 193 -13.83 23.13 -26.26
CA SER A 193 -12.37 23.03 -26.46
C SER A 193 -11.89 21.95 -25.49
N GLN A 194 -11.97 20.67 -25.87
CA GLN A 194 -10.84 19.96 -26.47
C GLN A 194 -9.48 20.50 -25.97
N GLN A 195 -8.97 19.88 -24.90
CA GLN A 195 -7.56 19.53 -24.86
C GLN A 195 -7.46 18.02 -24.69
N GLN A 196 -7.43 17.35 -25.84
CA GLN A 196 -6.70 16.12 -26.01
C GLN A 196 -5.24 16.38 -25.61
N ILE A 197 -4.76 15.63 -24.64
CA ILE A 197 -3.36 15.23 -24.62
C ILE A 197 -3.40 13.71 -24.53
N ALA A 198 -3.34 13.08 -25.69
CA ALA A 198 -2.84 11.73 -25.80
C ALA A 198 -1.39 11.73 -25.28
N ASN A 199 -1.04 10.76 -24.44
CA ASN A 199 0.22 10.04 -24.58
C ASN A 199 0.23 8.78 -23.72
N GLU A 200 0.47 7.70 -24.44
CA GLU A 200 0.92 6.36 -24.09
C GLU A 200 1.73 6.28 -22.79
N ASN A 201 1.31 5.37 -21.91
CA ASN A 201 2.11 4.48 -21.05
C ASN A 201 1.28 4.14 -19.80
N GLY A 202 0.85 2.88 -19.68
CA GLY A 202 -0.08 2.34 -18.67
C GLY A 202 0.36 2.48 -17.21
N LYS A 203 0.38 3.72 -16.70
CA LYS A 203 0.42 4.06 -15.28
C LYS A 203 -0.93 4.61 -14.90
N ILE A 204 -1.60 3.93 -13.96
CA ILE A 204 -2.88 4.36 -13.42
C ILE A 204 -2.76 5.80 -12.91
N LYS A 205 -3.60 6.69 -13.43
CA LYS A 205 -3.63 8.10 -13.05
C LYS A 205 -4.19 8.18 -11.62
N VAL A 206 -3.34 8.48 -10.63
CA VAL A 206 -3.78 8.61 -9.23
C VAL A 206 -4.64 9.87 -9.09
N ILE A 207 -5.95 9.71 -9.19
CA ILE A 207 -6.92 10.74 -8.80
C ILE A 207 -6.94 10.77 -7.26
N LYS A 208 -6.92 11.96 -6.66
CA LYS A 208 -7.11 12.12 -5.22
C LYS A 208 -8.58 11.83 -4.89
N ILE A 209 -8.90 10.55 -4.70
CA ILE A 209 -10.25 10.10 -4.31
C ILE A 209 -10.33 10.22 -2.78
N ASN A 210 -11.35 10.92 -2.29
CA ASN A 210 -11.63 10.96 -0.86
C ASN A 210 -12.37 9.69 -0.48
N THR A 211 -11.99 9.06 0.62
CA THR A 211 -12.69 7.88 1.13
C THR A 211 -14.13 8.24 1.49
N PRO A 212 -15.14 7.59 0.87
CA PRO A 212 -16.55 7.86 1.18
C PRO A 212 -16.85 7.46 2.62
N ARG A 213 -17.52 8.34 3.36
CA ARG A 213 -17.85 8.11 4.79
C ARG A 213 -19.25 7.55 5.01
N ASN A 214 -20.11 7.68 4.01
CA ASN A 214 -21.50 7.24 4.01
C ASN A 214 -21.90 6.74 2.63
N ILE A 215 -23.06 6.07 2.56
CA ILE A 215 -23.55 5.46 1.33
C ILE A 215 -23.78 6.48 0.21
N HIS A 216 -24.27 7.68 0.50
CA HIS A 216 -24.54 8.69 -0.53
C HIS A 216 -23.25 9.22 -1.17
N GLU A 217 -22.19 9.38 -0.40
CA GLU A 217 -20.85 9.69 -0.93
C GLU A 217 -20.32 8.53 -1.76
N PHE A 218 -20.48 7.29 -1.30
CA PHE A 218 -20.10 6.10 -2.05
C PHE A 218 -20.84 6.03 -3.39
N GLU A 219 -22.16 6.14 -3.42
CA GLU A 219 -22.96 6.08 -4.66
C GLU A 219 -22.63 7.22 -5.61
N ARG A 220 -22.45 8.44 -5.10
CA ARG A 220 -22.03 9.58 -5.93
C ARG A 220 -20.69 9.30 -6.60
N ASP A 221 -19.71 8.84 -5.84
CA ASP A 221 -18.37 8.61 -6.34
C ASP A 221 -18.33 7.35 -7.23
N TRP A 222 -19.09 6.31 -6.89
CA TRP A 222 -19.31 5.11 -7.70
C TRP A 222 -19.89 5.45 -9.07
N ASN A 223 -21.01 6.17 -9.10
CA ASN A 223 -21.66 6.59 -10.35
C ASN A 223 -20.79 7.53 -11.19
N ARG A 224 -19.96 8.35 -10.54
CA ARG A 224 -19.00 9.22 -11.23
C ARG A 224 -17.88 8.43 -11.91
N TYR A 225 -17.49 7.29 -11.34
CA TYR A 225 -16.35 6.50 -11.80
C TYR A 225 -16.74 5.20 -12.51
N GLN A 226 -18.02 4.85 -12.58
CA GLN A 226 -18.51 3.55 -13.07
C GLN A 226 -18.00 3.16 -14.47
N ASP A 227 -17.81 4.15 -15.35
CA ASP A 227 -17.34 3.95 -16.73
C ASP A 227 -15.83 3.75 -16.84
N ASN A 228 -15.07 4.06 -15.78
CA ASN A 228 -13.62 3.94 -15.76
C ASN A 228 -13.16 2.98 -14.66
N ASP A 229 -12.78 1.78 -15.09
CA ASP A 229 -12.29 0.72 -14.23
C ASP A 229 -11.08 1.12 -13.35
N GLU A 230 -10.17 1.96 -13.85
CA GLU A 230 -9.02 2.43 -13.08
C GLU A 230 -9.45 3.33 -11.91
N ASN A 231 -10.46 4.17 -12.13
CA ASN A 231 -10.98 5.05 -11.08
C ASN A 231 -11.77 4.26 -10.04
N LEU A 232 -12.54 3.25 -10.47
CA LEU A 232 -13.20 2.32 -9.55
C LEU A 232 -12.19 1.51 -8.74
N TYR A 233 -11.09 1.06 -9.36
CA TYR A 233 -9.98 0.42 -8.64
C TYR A 233 -9.44 1.33 -7.53
N GLN A 234 -9.17 2.60 -7.84
CA GLN A 234 -8.70 3.57 -6.85
C GLN A 234 -9.75 3.84 -5.75
N LEU A 235 -11.04 3.90 -6.10
CA LEU A 235 -12.13 4.07 -5.12
C LEU A 235 -12.21 2.88 -4.15
N ILE A 236 -12.27 1.65 -4.68
CA ILE A 236 -12.34 0.41 -3.88
C ILE A 236 -11.11 0.30 -2.98
N LYS A 237 -9.93 0.68 -3.47
CA LYS A 237 -8.68 0.69 -2.70
C LYS A 237 -8.66 1.76 -1.60
N ALA A 238 -9.31 2.89 -1.82
CA ALA A 238 -9.38 3.98 -0.83
C ALA A 238 -10.32 3.67 0.35
N ILE A 239 -11.22 2.69 0.22
CA ILE A 239 -12.15 2.28 1.28
C ILE A 239 -11.45 1.29 2.23
N PRO A 240 -11.34 1.60 3.53
CA PRO A 240 -10.83 0.66 4.51
C PRO A 240 -11.71 -0.61 4.53
N PRO A 241 -11.13 -1.82 4.50
CA PRO A 241 -11.92 -3.05 4.45
C PRO A 241 -12.96 -3.16 5.57
N ALA A 242 -12.60 -2.74 6.80
CA ALA A 242 -13.52 -2.77 7.94
C ALA A 242 -14.74 -1.85 7.81
N SER A 243 -14.73 -0.90 6.87
CA SER A 243 -15.84 0.02 6.61
C SER A 243 -16.92 -0.56 5.69
N TYR A 244 -16.67 -1.63 4.93
CA TYR A 244 -17.67 -2.18 4.00
C TYR A 244 -18.99 -2.59 4.67
N PRO A 245 -19.00 -3.31 5.82
CA PRO A 245 -20.25 -3.70 6.47
C PRO A 245 -21.14 -2.53 6.88
N THR A 246 -20.53 -1.44 7.36
CA THR A 246 -21.26 -0.24 7.80
C THR A 246 -21.60 0.70 6.63
N LEU A 247 -20.72 0.79 5.63
CA LEU A 247 -20.89 1.65 4.46
C LEU A 247 -21.98 1.14 3.52
N LEU A 248 -21.97 -0.17 3.22
CA LEU A 248 -22.88 -0.80 2.25
C LEU A 248 -24.08 -1.48 2.91
N SER A 249 -24.04 -1.73 4.22
CA SER A 249 -25.10 -2.28 5.09
C SER A 249 -26.40 -2.75 4.39
N ASP A 250 -27.38 -1.86 4.25
CA ASP A 250 -28.70 -2.13 3.63
C ASP A 250 -28.78 -1.78 2.14
N PHE A 251 -27.72 -1.20 1.58
CA PHE A 251 -27.64 -0.68 0.21
C PHE A 251 -26.73 -1.51 -0.69
N PHE A 252 -26.33 -2.69 -0.23
CA PHE A 252 -25.48 -3.56 -1.03
C PHE A 252 -26.29 -4.24 -2.13
N GLU A 253 -25.93 -3.96 -3.38
CA GLU A 253 -26.58 -4.46 -4.58
C GLU A 253 -25.70 -5.48 -5.34
N PRO A 254 -26.29 -6.37 -6.15
CA PRO A 254 -25.56 -7.34 -6.96
C PRO A 254 -24.52 -6.71 -7.87
N ASP A 255 -24.89 -5.62 -8.55
CA ASP A 255 -24.01 -4.92 -9.49
C ASP A 255 -22.73 -4.40 -8.82
N TYR A 256 -22.82 -3.98 -7.55
CA TYR A 256 -21.65 -3.59 -6.77
C TYR A 256 -20.71 -4.78 -6.57
N LEU A 257 -21.23 -5.94 -6.15
CA LEU A 257 -20.38 -7.11 -5.93
C LEU A 257 -19.74 -7.59 -7.24
N SER A 258 -20.53 -7.70 -8.32
CA SER A 258 -20.05 -8.15 -9.62
C SER A 258 -18.94 -7.24 -10.15
N LYS A 259 -19.16 -5.91 -10.11
CA LYS A 259 -18.15 -4.95 -10.56
C LYS A 259 -16.92 -4.93 -9.66
N ILE A 260 -17.07 -5.02 -8.33
CA ILE A 260 -15.93 -5.09 -7.40
C ILE A 260 -15.07 -6.33 -7.69
N VAL A 261 -15.68 -7.51 -7.83
CA VAL A 261 -14.97 -8.76 -8.13
C VAL A 261 -14.23 -8.67 -9.47
N PHE A 262 -14.88 -8.11 -10.49
CA PHE A 262 -14.24 -7.86 -11.79
C PHE A 262 -13.00 -6.96 -11.67
N ILE A 263 -13.11 -5.85 -10.93
CA ILE A 263 -12.00 -4.92 -10.70
C ILE A 263 -10.88 -5.58 -9.90
N MET A 264 -11.21 -6.39 -8.89
CA MET A 264 -10.22 -7.14 -8.11
C MET A 264 -9.41 -8.10 -8.98
N LYS A 265 -10.10 -8.87 -9.83
CA LYS A 265 -9.44 -9.79 -10.75
C LYS A 265 -8.54 -9.06 -11.74
N LYS A 266 -9.00 -7.93 -12.29
CA LYS A 266 -8.30 -7.19 -13.33
C LYS A 266 -7.12 -6.36 -12.81
N TYR A 267 -7.26 -5.74 -11.64
CA TYR A 267 -6.28 -4.77 -11.11
C TYR A 267 -5.62 -5.21 -9.82
N PHE A 268 -6.38 -5.70 -8.83
CA PHE A 268 -5.78 -6.02 -7.53
C PHE A 268 -4.79 -7.18 -7.62
N LEU A 269 -5.04 -8.20 -8.46
CA LEU A 269 -4.07 -9.28 -8.70
C LEU A 269 -2.76 -8.78 -9.33
N LEU A 270 -2.76 -7.61 -9.98
CA LEU A 270 -1.58 -7.01 -10.61
C LEU A 270 -0.82 -6.06 -9.70
N TYR A 271 -1.52 -5.39 -8.78
CA TYR A 271 -0.99 -4.22 -8.05
C TYR A 271 -1.05 -4.33 -6.52
N ASP A 272 -1.79 -5.29 -5.96
CA ASP A 272 -2.04 -5.39 -4.51
C ASP A 272 -1.74 -6.79 -3.96
N SER A 273 -1.65 -6.89 -2.63
CA SER A 273 -1.38 -8.17 -1.98
C SER A 273 -2.63 -9.05 -1.95
N VAL A 274 -2.43 -10.37 -2.05
CA VAL A 274 -3.49 -11.39 -1.93
C VAL A 274 -4.26 -11.24 -0.61
N ASN A 275 -3.59 -10.81 0.46
CA ASN A 275 -4.19 -10.58 1.76
C ASN A 275 -5.13 -9.37 1.77
N ASP A 276 -4.84 -8.33 0.98
CA ASP A 276 -5.73 -7.16 0.86
C ASP A 276 -7.00 -7.52 0.09
N ILE A 277 -6.86 -8.32 -0.97
CA ILE A 277 -8.01 -8.89 -1.70
C ILE A 277 -8.87 -9.75 -0.76
N TYR A 278 -8.22 -10.64 -0.01
CA TYR A 278 -8.90 -11.47 1.00
C TYR A 278 -9.67 -10.60 2.00
N LYS A 279 -9.04 -9.56 2.57
CA LYS A 279 -9.68 -8.68 3.56
C LYS A 279 -10.92 -8.02 2.99
N ILE A 280 -10.86 -7.46 1.78
CA ILE A 280 -12.02 -6.80 1.19
C ILE A 280 -13.15 -7.81 0.97
N LEU A 281 -12.87 -8.98 0.38
CA LEU A 281 -13.86 -10.03 0.18
C LEU A 281 -14.44 -10.54 1.51
N TYR A 282 -13.63 -10.66 2.55
CA TYR A 282 -14.04 -11.05 3.90
C TYR A 282 -14.98 -10.03 4.56
N TYR A 283 -14.71 -8.73 4.40
CA TYR A 283 -15.60 -7.72 4.96
C TYR A 283 -16.86 -7.52 4.12
N LEU A 284 -16.79 -7.71 2.79
CA LEU A 284 -17.98 -7.74 1.94
C LEU A 284 -18.92 -8.90 2.29
N SER A 285 -18.39 -10.07 2.67
CA SER A 285 -19.23 -11.20 3.09
C SER A 285 -19.99 -10.98 4.41
N ARG A 286 -19.63 -9.92 5.15
CA ARG A 286 -20.26 -9.53 6.42
C ARG A 286 -21.25 -8.38 6.29
N VAL A 287 -21.51 -7.91 5.08
CA VAL A 287 -22.54 -6.91 4.83
C VAL A 287 -23.92 -7.54 5.09
N GLY A 288 -24.83 -6.81 5.74
CA GLY A 288 -26.11 -7.36 6.21
C GLY A 288 -26.95 -8.03 5.10
N ARG A 289 -26.88 -7.51 3.87
CA ARG A 289 -27.60 -8.04 2.69
C ARG A 289 -26.79 -8.99 1.80
N PHE A 290 -25.62 -9.42 2.25
CA PHE A 290 -24.69 -10.24 1.45
C PHE A 290 -25.32 -11.50 0.84
N ASN A 291 -26.08 -12.28 1.62
CA ASN A 291 -26.70 -13.52 1.13
C ASN A 291 -27.74 -13.28 0.03
N LEU A 292 -28.49 -12.18 0.10
CA LEU A 292 -29.45 -11.79 -0.93
C LEU A 292 -28.70 -11.42 -2.22
N VAL A 293 -27.66 -10.61 -2.09
CA VAL A 293 -26.79 -10.20 -3.21
C VAL A 293 -26.18 -11.42 -3.89
N LEU A 294 -25.66 -12.38 -3.11
CA LEU A 294 -25.07 -13.60 -3.62
C LEU A 294 -26.07 -14.50 -4.37
N MET A 295 -27.33 -14.53 -3.91
CA MET A 295 -28.40 -15.27 -4.58
C MET A 295 -28.73 -14.70 -5.95
N LEU A 296 -28.64 -13.37 -6.10
CA LEU A 296 -28.95 -12.65 -7.33
C LEU A 296 -27.77 -12.55 -8.31
N LEU A 297 -26.56 -12.98 -7.92
CA LEU A 297 -25.40 -12.98 -8.80
C LEU A 297 -25.61 -13.88 -10.03
N GLU A 298 -25.20 -13.38 -11.19
CA GLU A 298 -25.23 -14.14 -12.44
C GLU A 298 -24.22 -15.29 -12.45
N LYS A 299 -24.43 -16.26 -13.34
CA LYS A 299 -23.54 -17.41 -13.48
C LYS A 299 -22.11 -17.01 -13.87
N ASP A 300 -21.98 -16.01 -14.74
CA ASP A 300 -20.68 -15.54 -15.20
C ASP A 300 -19.93 -14.83 -14.06
N ASP A 301 -20.60 -14.02 -13.25
CA ASP A 301 -20.01 -13.37 -12.07
C ASP A 301 -19.54 -14.38 -11.02
N LYS A 302 -20.34 -15.44 -10.78
CA LYS A 302 -19.94 -16.54 -9.88
C LYS A 302 -18.69 -17.25 -10.37
N LYS A 303 -18.53 -17.41 -11.69
CA LYS A 303 -17.32 -17.98 -12.29
C LYS A 303 -16.10 -17.05 -12.14
N VAL A 304 -16.29 -15.74 -12.27
CA VAL A 304 -15.21 -14.76 -12.02
C VAL A 304 -14.74 -14.82 -10.57
N LEU A 305 -15.69 -14.90 -9.64
CA LEU A 305 -15.46 -15.03 -8.21
C LEU A 305 -14.77 -16.35 -7.84
N GLU A 306 -15.19 -17.47 -8.43
CA GLU A 306 -14.56 -18.78 -8.28
C GLU A 306 -13.09 -18.77 -8.73
N ASP A 307 -12.81 -18.19 -9.89
CA ASP A 307 -11.45 -18.06 -10.43
C ASP A 307 -10.58 -17.13 -9.56
N LEU A 308 -11.16 -16.02 -9.07
CA LEU A 308 -10.49 -15.12 -8.14
C LEU A 308 -10.12 -15.87 -6.85
N LEU A 309 -11.08 -16.51 -6.19
CA LEU A 309 -10.85 -17.25 -4.94
C LEU A 309 -9.91 -18.46 -5.12
N SER A 310 -9.96 -19.13 -6.27
CA SER A 310 -9.00 -20.20 -6.60
C SER A 310 -7.58 -19.65 -6.78
N THR A 311 -7.45 -18.47 -7.38
CA THR A 311 -6.17 -17.77 -7.49
C THR A 311 -5.64 -17.36 -6.12
N LEU A 312 -6.51 -16.81 -5.25
CA LEU A 312 -6.16 -16.52 -3.86
C LEU A 312 -5.67 -17.79 -3.17
N TYR A 313 -6.44 -18.87 -3.21
CA TYR A 313 -6.12 -20.15 -2.58
C TYR A 313 -4.74 -20.68 -2.98
N LYS A 314 -4.42 -20.68 -4.28
CA LYS A 314 -3.11 -21.11 -4.80
C LYS A 314 -1.96 -20.22 -4.36
N SER A 315 -2.23 -18.93 -4.16
CA SER A 315 -1.22 -17.93 -3.78
C SER A 315 -0.95 -17.84 -2.28
N PHE A 316 -1.77 -18.46 -1.41
CA PHE A 316 -1.41 -18.68 -0.01
C PHE A 316 -0.58 -19.96 0.08
N ASP A 317 0.64 -19.89 0.63
CA ASP A 317 1.50 -21.07 0.83
C ASP A 317 1.05 -21.92 2.03
N GLU A 318 1.29 -23.23 1.96
CA GLU A 318 1.09 -24.19 3.04
C GLU A 318 2.01 -23.85 4.22
N LEU A 319 1.45 -23.35 5.32
CA LEU A 319 2.14 -23.41 6.61
C LEU A 319 2.04 -24.85 7.12
N GLN A 320 3.16 -25.57 7.07
CA GLN A 320 3.37 -26.77 7.88
C GLN A 320 3.11 -26.43 9.35
N ILE A 321 2.27 -27.25 9.97
CA ILE A 321 2.01 -27.25 11.40
C ILE A 321 3.28 -27.74 12.07
N ASP A 322 3.98 -26.85 12.77
CA ASP A 322 4.81 -27.25 13.91
C ASP A 322 4.50 -26.36 15.10
N ASN A 323 4.06 -27.04 16.16
CA ASN A 323 3.73 -26.48 17.46
C ASN A 323 4.89 -25.66 18.02
N ILE A 324 4.70 -24.35 18.19
CA ILE A 324 5.09 -23.56 19.39
C ILE A 324 4.25 -22.28 19.34
N GLY A 325 3.41 -22.11 20.37
CA GLY A 325 2.51 -20.97 20.49
C GLY A 325 3.24 -19.67 20.75
N ILE A 326 3.14 -18.71 19.82
CA ILE A 326 3.31 -17.27 20.06
C ILE A 326 2.33 -16.53 19.12
N ASN A 327 1.53 -15.62 19.70
CA ASN A 327 0.50 -14.79 19.07
C ASN A 327 0.79 -14.35 17.61
N GLN A 328 0.08 -14.93 16.64
CA GLN A 328 0.04 -14.48 15.26
C GLN A 328 -1.25 -13.68 15.00
N GLN A 329 -1.14 -12.35 14.93
CA GLN A 329 -2.18 -11.54 14.31
C GLN A 329 -1.87 -11.36 12.82
N THR A 330 -2.80 -11.87 11.98
CA THR A 330 -3.23 -11.30 10.68
C THR A 330 -2.47 -11.62 9.38
N LYS A 331 -2.24 -12.91 9.07
CA LYS A 331 -2.14 -13.34 7.66
C LYS A 331 -3.18 -14.42 7.41
N ALA A 332 -4.08 -14.20 6.45
CA ALA A 332 -5.06 -15.20 6.08
C ALA A 332 -4.37 -16.47 5.57
N THR A 333 -4.99 -17.62 5.80
CA THR A 333 -4.50 -18.96 5.43
C THR A 333 -5.32 -19.54 4.28
N ARG A 334 -4.85 -20.64 3.67
CA ARG A 334 -5.66 -21.41 2.70
C ARG A 334 -7.01 -21.84 3.27
N GLN A 335 -7.04 -22.21 4.55
CA GLN A 335 -8.27 -22.61 5.23
C GLN A 335 -9.26 -21.44 5.32
N ASP A 336 -8.77 -20.23 5.60
CA ASP A 336 -9.60 -19.04 5.61
C ASP A 336 -10.18 -18.72 4.22
N VAL A 337 -9.43 -18.99 3.14
CA VAL A 337 -9.92 -18.84 1.77
C VAL A 337 -10.97 -19.92 1.43
N ILE A 338 -10.81 -21.15 1.91
CA ILE A 338 -11.82 -22.21 1.77
C ILE A 338 -13.12 -21.79 2.46
N GLU A 339 -13.03 -21.29 3.70
CA GLU A 339 -14.20 -20.80 4.44
C GLU A 339 -14.85 -19.61 3.75
N LEU A 340 -14.05 -18.70 3.21
CA LEU A 340 -14.54 -17.58 2.42
C LEU A 340 -15.25 -18.08 1.15
N ALA A 341 -14.68 -19.02 0.41
CA ALA A 341 -15.30 -19.60 -0.78
C ALA A 341 -16.65 -20.25 -0.47
N LYS A 342 -16.76 -20.94 0.67
CA LYS A 342 -18.04 -21.47 1.17
C LYS A 342 -19.05 -20.35 1.46
N ALA A 343 -18.62 -19.26 2.11
CA ALA A 343 -19.50 -18.11 2.37
C ALA A 343 -20.02 -17.50 1.06
N TYR A 344 -19.19 -17.48 0.02
CA TYR A 344 -19.53 -17.05 -1.32
C TYR A 344 -20.23 -18.13 -2.17
N GLY A 345 -20.52 -19.32 -1.63
CA GLY A 345 -21.24 -20.38 -2.34
C GLY A 345 -20.53 -20.92 -3.59
N VAL A 346 -19.20 -20.78 -3.68
CA VAL A 346 -18.39 -21.25 -4.81
C VAL A 346 -17.45 -22.37 -4.40
N GLN A 347 -17.12 -23.25 -5.34
CA GLN A 347 -16.18 -24.36 -5.11
C GLN A 347 -14.81 -23.97 -5.66
N ILE A 348 -13.76 -24.05 -4.84
CA ILE A 348 -12.38 -23.84 -5.29
C ILE A 348 -11.70 -25.19 -5.50
N GLN A 349 -11.02 -25.36 -6.65
CA GLN A 349 -10.32 -26.60 -7.04
C GLN A 349 -8.82 -26.55 -6.79
#